data_AF-A0A7Z9V159-F1
#
_entry.id   AF-A0A7Z9V159-F1
#
_cell.length_a   1.000
_cell.length_b   1.000
_cell.length_c   1.000
_cell.angle_alpha   90.00
_cell.angle_beta   90.00
_cell.angle_gamma   90.00
#
_symmetry.space_group_name_H-M   'P 1'
#
loop_
_entity.id
_entity.type
_entity.pdbx_description
1 polymer ?
#
loop_
_entity_poly.entity_id
_entity_poly.type
_entity_poly.pdbx_seq_one_letter_code
_entity_poly.pdbx_strand_id
1 'polypeptide(L)'
;MPKKISVSEIASYIGVAEVIVQSVINRQDADLMPYLDESALPDETDLQSFSIDGLPLLITKISYNIPTADIIDNLSLQVQHLVSQQEEIENLKKKSDQLAKHNEQLQDHINGLIKENEELQIKLHEVESNVNLRNLFRRRKS
;
A
#
# COMPACT_ATOMS: atom_id res chain seq x y z
N MET A 1 15.02 32.59 12.20
CA MET A 1 14.41 33.30 11.07
C MET A 1 13.14 32.55 10.69
N PRO A 2 11.99 33.20 10.54
CA PRO A 2 10.77 32.51 10.12
C PRO A 2 11.03 31.88 8.75
N LYS A 3 10.70 30.60 8.63
CA LYS A 3 10.87 29.84 7.39
C LYS A 3 9.80 30.34 6.43
N LYS A 4 10.23 30.96 5.33
CA LYS A 4 9.34 31.55 4.32
C LYS A 4 9.12 30.55 3.19
N ILE A 5 7.94 30.62 2.58
CA ILE A 5 7.53 29.75 1.49
C ILE A 5 6.88 30.58 0.39
N SER A 6 7.15 30.24 -0.87
CA SER A 6 6.55 30.90 -2.03
C SER A 6 5.14 30.39 -2.31
N VAL A 7 4.33 31.18 -3.02
CA VAL A 7 2.96 30.79 -3.43
C VAL A 7 2.98 29.50 -4.27
N SER A 8 3.96 29.33 -5.17
CA SER A 8 4.10 28.14 -6.00
C SER A 8 4.45 26.90 -5.17
N GLU A 9 5.30 27.03 -4.16
CA GLU A 9 5.60 25.95 -3.21
C GLU A 9 4.35 25.59 -2.39
N ILE A 10 3.60 26.58 -1.90
CA ILE A 10 2.33 26.36 -1.18
C ILE A 10 1.33 25.59 -2.04
N ALA A 11 1.15 26.01 -3.30
CA ALA A 11 0.27 25.38 -4.27
C ALA A 11 0.66 23.90 -4.49
N SER A 12 1.96 23.64 -4.64
CA SER A 12 2.51 22.29 -4.76
C SER A 12 2.28 21.42 -3.51
N TYR A 13 2.50 21.98 -2.31
CA TYR A 13 2.29 21.23 -1.05
C TYR A 13 0.83 20.89 -0.76
N ILE A 14 -0.09 21.79 -1.11
CA ILE A 14 -1.52 21.61 -0.85
C ILE A 14 -2.21 20.85 -2.00
N GLY A 15 -1.60 20.81 -3.19
CA GLY A 15 -2.18 20.17 -4.38
C GLY A 15 -3.30 20.99 -5.01
N VAL A 16 -3.21 22.32 -4.95
CA VAL A 16 -4.17 23.26 -5.55
C VAL A 16 -3.50 24.12 -6.61
N ALA A 17 -4.27 24.61 -7.57
CA ALA A 17 -3.74 25.52 -8.59
C ALA A 17 -3.25 26.82 -7.94
N GLU A 18 -2.10 27.32 -8.38
CA GLU A 18 -1.45 28.53 -7.86
C GLU A 18 -2.39 29.76 -7.89
N VAL A 19 -3.22 29.86 -8.93
CA VAL A 19 -4.25 30.90 -9.05
C VAL A 19 -5.24 30.92 -7.89
N ILE A 20 -5.53 29.77 -7.27
CA ILE A 20 -6.42 29.68 -6.11
C ILE A 20 -5.73 30.27 -4.88
N VAL A 21 -4.47 29.89 -4.65
CA VAL A 21 -3.65 30.41 -3.54
C VAL A 21 -3.48 31.92 -3.68
N GLN A 22 -3.14 32.41 -4.88
CA GLN A 22 -3.00 33.83 -5.17
C GLN A 22 -4.33 34.58 -5.00
N SER A 23 -5.45 33.99 -5.41
CA SER A 23 -6.78 34.60 -5.23
C SER A 23 -7.17 34.75 -3.76
N VAL A 24 -6.70 33.86 -2.88
CA VAL A 24 -6.97 33.92 -1.43
C VAL A 24 -6.07 34.96 -0.77
N ILE A 25 -4.80 35.02 -1.16
CA ILE A 25 -3.83 36.01 -0.65
C ILE A 25 -4.23 37.42 -1.09
N ASN A 26 -4.62 37.61 -2.35
CA ASN A 26 -5.02 38.91 -2.90
C ASN A 26 -6.31 39.48 -2.29
N ARG A 27 -7.09 38.68 -1.56
CA ARG A 27 -8.25 39.18 -0.81
C ARG A 27 -7.86 40.01 0.41
N GLN A 28 -6.59 39.97 0.82
CA GLN A 28 -6.05 40.72 1.95
C GLN A 28 -6.89 40.53 3.22
N ASP A 29 -7.25 39.27 3.52
CA ASP A 29 -7.94 38.93 4.76
C ASP A 29 -7.11 39.42 5.96
N ALA A 30 -7.75 40.14 6.89
CA ALA A 30 -7.09 40.73 8.06
C ALA A 30 -6.30 39.71 8.90
N ASP A 31 -6.75 38.45 8.89
CA ASP A 31 -6.12 37.36 9.64
C ASP A 31 -4.86 36.82 8.94
N LEU A 32 -4.72 37.01 7.62
CA LEU A 32 -3.59 36.54 6.80
C LEU A 32 -2.49 37.59 6.62
N MET A 33 -2.85 38.88 6.73
CA MET A 33 -1.92 40.02 6.63
C MET A 33 -0.68 39.93 7.54
N PRO A 34 -0.76 39.46 8.81
CA PRO A 34 0.42 39.32 9.67
C PRO A 34 1.47 38.31 9.16
N TYR A 35 1.09 37.46 8.21
CA TYR A 35 1.90 36.39 7.65
C TYR A 35 2.35 36.67 6.22
N LEU A 36 1.90 37.77 5.63
CA LEU A 36 2.30 38.26 4.31
C LEU A 36 3.45 39.25 4.46
N ASP A 37 4.50 39.06 3.66
CA ASP A 37 5.61 39.98 3.62
C ASP A 37 5.55 40.78 2.31
N GLU A 38 5.17 42.06 2.39
CA GLU A 38 5.07 43.00 1.26
C GLU A 38 6.44 43.55 0.81
N SER A 39 7.55 42.95 1.24
CA SER A 39 8.91 43.39 0.92
C SER A 39 9.39 43.01 -0.50
N ALA A 40 8.53 43.19 -1.50
CA ALA A 40 8.90 43.16 -2.92
C ALA A 40 8.61 44.54 -3.55
N LEU A 41 9.68 45.24 -3.90
CA LEU A 41 9.66 46.40 -4.78
C LEU A 41 8.92 46.06 -6.09
N PRO A 42 8.30 47.04 -6.76
CA PRO A 42 7.31 46.82 -7.82
C PRO A 42 7.88 46.31 -9.17
N ASP A 43 9.13 45.85 -9.21
CA ASP A 43 9.86 45.63 -10.48
C ASP A 43 10.29 44.18 -10.76
N GLU A 44 10.01 43.20 -9.90
CA GLU A 44 10.23 41.78 -10.23
C GLU A 44 9.02 40.92 -9.84
N THR A 45 8.36 40.40 -10.86
CA THR A 45 7.35 39.32 -10.89
C THR A 45 7.15 38.53 -9.59
N ASP A 46 5.96 38.70 -8.99
CA ASP A 46 5.14 37.68 -8.33
C ASP A 46 5.78 36.74 -7.29
N LEU A 47 6.75 37.20 -6.50
CA LEU A 47 7.28 36.41 -5.38
C LEU A 47 6.75 36.95 -4.03
N GLN A 48 5.44 36.87 -3.84
CA GLN A 48 4.86 37.04 -2.50
C GLN A 48 5.34 35.89 -1.61
N SER A 49 6.19 36.22 -0.64
CA SER A 49 6.68 35.25 0.34
C SER A 49 5.72 35.21 1.54
N PHE A 50 5.28 34.00 1.89
CA PHE A 50 4.34 33.78 2.98
C PHE A 50 5.03 33.08 4.15
N SER A 51 4.68 33.45 5.38
CA SER A 51 5.20 32.78 6.58
C SER A 51 4.57 31.40 6.74
N ILE A 52 5.40 30.38 7.04
CA ILE A 52 4.91 29.02 7.34
C ILE A 52 3.93 29.01 8.52
N ASP A 53 4.07 29.93 9.48
CA ASP A 53 3.20 29.98 10.66
C ASP A 53 1.74 30.31 10.31
N GLY A 54 1.50 30.98 9.17
CA GLY A 54 0.16 31.29 8.67
C GLY A 54 -0.45 30.20 7.79
N LEU A 55 0.31 29.15 7.44
CA LEU A 55 -0.14 28.12 6.49
C LEU A 55 -1.44 27.43 6.90
N PRO A 56 -1.66 27.03 8.17
CA PRO A 56 -2.91 26.40 8.57
C PRO A 56 -4.14 27.27 8.29
N LEU A 57 -4.00 28.59 8.51
CA LEU A 57 -5.06 29.55 8.28
C LEU A 57 -5.30 29.77 6.78
N LEU A 58 -4.23 29.88 5.99
CA LEU A 58 -4.30 29.98 4.53
C LEU A 58 -4.97 28.75 3.92
N ILE A 59 -4.58 27.54 4.35
CA ILE A 59 -5.20 26.27 3.94
C ILE A 59 -6.70 26.27 4.24
N THR A 60 -7.09 26.76 5.42
CA THR A 60 -8.50 26.85 5.82
C THR A 60 -9.27 27.82 4.91
N LYS A 61 -8.67 28.96 4.54
CA LYS A 61 -9.32 29.94 3.63
C LYS A 61 -9.37 29.45 2.19
N ILE A 62 -8.35 28.70 1.75
CA ILE A 62 -8.32 28.02 0.45
C ILE A 62 -9.43 26.98 0.37
N SER A 63 -9.63 26.17 1.42
CA SER A 63 -10.67 25.12 1.41
C SER A 63 -12.09 25.69 1.32
N TYR A 64 -12.33 26.91 1.81
CA TYR A 64 -13.59 27.64 1.60
C TYR A 64 -13.77 28.21 0.18
N ASN A 65 -12.71 28.24 -0.63
CA ASN A 65 -12.70 28.76 -2.00
C ASN A 65 -12.60 27.68 -3.09
N ILE A 66 -12.43 26.41 -2.72
CA ILE A 66 -12.50 25.33 -3.71
C ILE A 66 -13.98 25.23 -4.15
N PRO A 67 -14.29 25.32 -5.46
CA PRO A 67 -15.64 25.08 -5.94
C PRO A 67 -16.16 23.75 -5.42
N THR A 68 -17.37 23.74 -4.86
CA THR A 68 -17.98 22.52 -4.32
C THR A 68 -18.02 21.39 -5.36
N ALA A 69 -18.10 21.73 -6.65
CA ALA A 69 -18.00 20.80 -7.77
C ALA A 69 -16.66 20.04 -7.81
N ASP A 70 -15.53 20.73 -7.67
CA ASP A 70 -14.19 20.10 -7.69
C ASP A 70 -13.96 19.19 -6.46
N ILE A 71 -14.55 19.55 -5.32
CA ILE A 71 -14.57 18.69 -4.13
C ILE A 71 -15.39 17.44 -4.39
N ILE A 72 -16.59 17.59 -4.97
CA ILE A 72 -17.48 16.47 -5.30
C ILE A 72 -16.82 15.51 -6.28
N ASP A 73 -16.17 16.01 -7.34
CA ASP A 73 -15.52 15.19 -8.36
C ASP A 73 -14.33 14.41 -7.76
N ASN A 74 -13.50 15.05 -6.94
CA ASN A 74 -12.41 14.38 -6.24
C ASN A 74 -12.91 13.29 -5.28
N LEU A 75 -13.95 13.59 -4.50
CA LEU A 75 -14.57 12.60 -3.61
C LEU A 75 -15.18 11.45 -4.40
N SER A 76 -15.80 11.71 -5.54
CA SER A 76 -16.36 10.69 -6.43
C SER A 76 -15.27 9.73 -6.94
N LEU A 77 -14.15 10.27 -7.41
CA LEU A 77 -12.99 9.48 -7.83
C LEU A 77 -12.40 8.63 -6.69
N GLN A 78 -12.26 9.22 -5.50
CA GLN A 78 -11.77 8.50 -4.32
C GLN A 78 -12.71 7.36 -3.93
N VAL A 79 -14.03 7.59 -3.93
CA VAL A 79 -15.03 6.55 -3.65
C VAL A 79 -14.96 5.44 -4.68
N GLN A 80 -14.85 5.78 -5.98
CA GLN A 80 -14.74 4.78 -7.04
C GLN A 80 -13.48 3.92 -6.89
N HIS A 81 -12.35 4.55 -6.54
CA HIS A 81 -11.10 3.84 -6.27
C HIS A 81 -11.23 2.90 -5.06
N LEU A 82 -11.85 3.36 -3.96
CA LEU A 82 -12.08 2.53 -2.78
C LEU A 82 -12.97 1.31 -3.09
N VAL A 83 -14.00 1.49 -3.92
CA VAL A 83 -14.85 0.37 -4.38
C VAL A 83 -14.02 -0.64 -5.17
N SER A 84 -13.20 -0.18 -6.12
CA SER A 84 -12.33 -1.06 -6.90
C SER A 84 -11.33 -1.82 -6.02
N GLN A 85 -10.74 -1.17 -5.02
CA GLN A 85 -9.83 -1.82 -4.07
C GLN A 85 -10.55 -2.86 -3.22
N GLN A 86 -11.79 -2.59 -2.81
CA GLN A 86 -12.60 -3.52 -2.04
C GLN A 86 -12.89 -4.81 -2.83
N GLU A 87 -13.22 -4.68 -4.13
CA GLU A 87 -13.43 -5.82 -5.02
C GLU A 87 -12.14 -6.65 -5.19
N GLU A 88 -10.99 -5.99 -5.34
CA GLU A 88 -9.71 -6.66 -5.46
C GLU A 88 -9.35 -7.44 -4.18
N ILE A 89 -9.58 -6.84 -3.00
CA ILE A 89 -9.37 -7.49 -1.71
C ILE A 89 -10.26 -8.74 -1.59
N GLU A 90 -11.52 -8.66 -1.99
CA GLU A 90 -12.42 -9.82 -1.95
C GLU A 90 -11.96 -10.93 -2.89
N ASN A 91 -11.50 -10.58 -4.09
CA ASN A 91 -10.94 -11.54 -5.05
C ASN A 91 -9.65 -12.19 -4.53
N LEU A 92 -8.77 -11.42 -3.91
CA LEU A 92 -7.54 -11.94 -3.30
C LEU A 92 -7.85 -12.87 -2.12
N LYS A 93 -8.84 -12.55 -1.28
CA LYS A 93 -9.32 -13.44 -0.21
C LYS A 93 -9.80 -14.77 -0.77
N LYS A 94 -10.65 -14.75 -1.80
CA LYS A 94 -11.14 -15.97 -2.47
C LYS A 94 -9.99 -16.83 -3.00
N LYS A 95 -9.00 -16.21 -3.65
CA LYS A 95 -7.80 -16.92 -4.14
C LYS A 95 -6.97 -17.50 -3.00
N SER A 96 -6.78 -16.75 -1.92
CA SER A 96 -6.07 -17.22 -0.73
C SER A 96 -6.74 -18.44 -0.11
N ASP A 97 -8.06 -18.42 0.02
CA ASP A 97 -8.84 -19.54 0.56
C ASP A 97 -8.74 -20.79 -0.34
N GLN A 98 -8.74 -20.61 -1.66
CA GLN A 98 -8.53 -21.70 -2.62
C GLN A 98 -7.13 -22.30 -2.50
N LEU A 99 -6.10 -21.46 -2.40
CA LEU A 99 -4.72 -21.91 -2.22
C LEU A 99 -4.52 -22.63 -0.88
N ALA A 100 -5.15 -22.15 0.19
CA ALA A 100 -5.11 -22.81 1.49
C ALA A 100 -5.70 -24.23 1.42
N LYS A 101 -6.85 -24.40 0.77
CA LYS A 101 -7.45 -25.73 0.55
C LYS A 101 -6.56 -26.64 -0.30
N HIS A 102 -5.95 -26.10 -1.35
CA HIS A 102 -5.04 -26.89 -2.19
C HIS A 102 -3.79 -27.32 -1.43
N ASN A 103 -3.25 -26.46 -0.57
CA ASN A 103 -2.12 -26.81 0.30
C ASN A 103 -2.50 -27.92 1.30
N GLU A 104 -3.68 -27.85 1.91
CA GLU A 104 -4.17 -28.91 2.80
C GLU A 104 -4.27 -30.25 2.06
N GLN A 105 -4.85 -30.27 0.86
CA GLN A 105 -4.93 -31.46 0.02
C GLN A 105 -3.56 -32.03 -0.35
N LEU A 106 -2.60 -31.17 -0.70
CA LEU A 106 -1.23 -31.59 -1.00
C LEU A 106 -0.55 -32.17 0.24
N GLN A 107 -0.78 -31.58 1.41
CA GLN A 107 -0.20 -32.05 2.65
C GLN A 107 -0.76 -33.43 3.05
N ASP A 108 -2.05 -33.64 2.87
CA ASP A 108 -2.68 -34.96 3.03
C ASP A 108 -2.11 -35.98 2.03
N HIS A 109 -1.89 -35.57 0.77
CA HIS A 109 -1.30 -36.44 -0.22
C HIS A 109 0.15 -36.83 0.12
N ILE A 110 0.96 -35.87 0.57
CA ILE A 110 2.33 -36.11 1.03
C ILE A 110 2.31 -37.08 2.21
N ASN A 111 1.43 -36.87 3.19
CA ASN A 111 1.30 -37.76 4.35
C ASN A 111 0.91 -39.19 3.93
N GLY A 112 0.05 -39.33 2.92
CA GLY A 112 -0.30 -40.62 2.34
C GLY A 112 0.91 -41.32 1.70
N LEU A 113 1.67 -40.60 0.87
CA LEU A 113 2.87 -41.12 0.22
C LEU A 113 3.96 -41.50 1.22
N ILE A 114 4.13 -40.74 2.31
CA ILE A 114 5.08 -41.07 3.38
C ILE A 114 4.71 -42.42 4.01
N LYS A 115 3.43 -42.62 4.37
CA LYS A 115 2.97 -43.89 4.95
C LYS A 115 3.17 -45.06 4.00
N GLU A 116 2.82 -44.90 2.73
CA GLU A 116 3.01 -45.94 1.72
C GLU A 116 4.50 -46.30 1.56
N ASN A 117 5.38 -45.31 1.57
CA ASN A 117 6.83 -45.51 1.51
C ASN A 117 7.36 -46.25 2.75
N GLU A 118 6.91 -45.86 3.95
CA GLU A 118 7.26 -46.56 5.19
C GLU A 118 6.82 -48.05 5.16
N GLU A 119 5.60 -48.33 4.70
CA GLU A 119 5.13 -49.71 4.54
C GLU A 119 5.95 -50.52 3.54
N LEU A 120 6.32 -49.90 2.41
CA LEU A 120 7.16 -50.53 1.39
C LEU A 120 8.57 -50.80 1.91
N GLN A 121 9.15 -49.89 2.69
CA GLN A 121 10.46 -50.09 3.33
C GLN A 121 10.45 -51.25 4.32
N ILE A 122 9.39 -51.38 5.12
CA ILE A 122 9.22 -52.52 6.03
C ILE A 122 9.16 -53.82 5.24
N LYS A 123 8.32 -53.90 4.21
CA LYS A 123 8.21 -55.08 3.34
C LYS A 123 9.53 -55.42 2.66
N LEU A 124 10.27 -54.42 2.19
CA LEU A 124 11.60 -54.62 1.60
C LEU A 124 12.55 -55.25 2.61
N HIS A 125 12.63 -54.70 3.82
CA HIS A 125 13.50 -55.21 4.89
C HIS A 125 13.14 -56.65 5.29
N GLU A 126 11.85 -56.99 5.36
CA GLU A 126 11.39 -58.37 5.58
C GLU A 126 11.85 -59.33 4.47
N VAL A 127 11.71 -58.92 3.21
CA VAL A 127 12.16 -59.72 2.06
C VAL A 127 13.67 -59.91 2.07
N GLU A 128 14.44 -58.85 2.31
CA GLU A 128 15.91 -58.92 2.44
C GLU A 128 16.34 -59.86 3.56
N SER A 129 15.71 -59.75 4.73
CA SER A 129 15.95 -60.63 5.88
C SER A 129 15.67 -62.10 5.53
N ASN A 130 14.56 -62.37 4.85
CA ASN A 130 14.18 -63.72 4.42
C ASN A 130 15.14 -64.31 3.38
N VAL A 131 15.63 -63.49 2.44
CA VAL A 131 16.64 -63.90 1.46
C VAL A 131 17.97 -64.22 2.16
N ASN A 132 18.39 -63.38 3.10
CA ASN A 132 19.61 -63.61 3.88
C ASN A 132 19.54 -64.90 4.70
N LEU A 133 18.41 -65.17 5.36
CA LEU A 133 18.16 -66.43 6.06
C LEU A 133 18.25 -67.64 5.11
N ARG A 134 17.56 -67.60 3.96
CA ARG A 134 17.63 -68.67 2.95
C ARG A 134 19.07 -68.93 2.50
N ASN A 135 19.85 -67.88 2.26
CA ASN A 135 21.25 -68.00 1.85
C ASN A 135 22.13 -68.64 2.94
N LEU A 136 21.90 -68.32 4.22
CA LEU A 136 22.58 -68.95 5.36
C LEU A 136 22.27 -70.45 5.45
N PHE A 137 21.00 -70.85 5.31
CA PHE A 137 20.63 -72.27 5.36
C PHE A 137 21.12 -73.07 4.15
N ARG A 138 21.27 -72.43 2.99
CA ARG A 138 21.83 -73.07 1.79
C ARG A 138 23.33 -73.34 1.92
N ARG A 139 24.08 -72.42 2.55
CA ARG A 139 25.53 -72.57 2.80
C ARG A 139 25.86 -73.65 3.83
N ARG A 140 24.97 -73.98 4.76
CA ARG A 140 25.20 -75.05 5.77
C ARG A 140 24.94 -76.48 5.27
N LYS A 141 24.37 -76.64 4.06
CA LYS A 141 24.06 -77.95 3.46
C LYS A 141 25.05 -78.37 2.35
N SER A 142 26.03 -77.52 2.04
CA SER A 142 27.14 -77.81 1.13
C SER A 142 28.41 -78.06 1.91
#